data_AF-A0A7W6E6Q3-F1
#
_entry.id   AF-A0A7W6E6Q3-F1
#
_cell.length_a   1.000
_cell.length_b   1.000
_cell.length_c   1.000
_cell.angle_alpha   90.00
_cell.angle_beta   90.00
_cell.angle_gamma   90.00
#
_symmetry.space_group_name_H-M   'P 1'
#
loop_
_entity.id
_entity.type
_entity.pdbx_description
1 polymer ?
#
loop_
_entity_poly.entity_id
_entity_poly.type
_entity_poly.pdbx_seq_one_letter_code
_entity_poly.pdbx_strand_id
1 'polypeptide(L)'
;MLIVLMCLALPVPQLIARQLQVSPAAHLTLLLFGLCAVTVTLATQSPNLILGSTDTSYSTALSPLGYAIAGLALLTPAYWVIEQLCPLPDSQVDVVLIETLSLVVAAALLETSTSFPQLLTEFCALVLVTTLAVRAAFILKQAHDQK
;
A
#
# COMPACT_ATOMS: atom_id res chain seq x y z
N MET A 1 1.63 -10.98 -20.20
CA MET A 1 0.50 -10.05 -20.38
C MET A 1 -0.24 -9.78 -19.06
N LEU A 2 -0.59 -10.81 -18.28
CA LEU A 2 -1.30 -10.65 -17.00
C LEU A 2 -0.50 -9.89 -15.92
N ILE A 3 0.80 -10.19 -15.76
CA ILE A 3 1.68 -9.50 -14.81
C ILE A 3 1.76 -8.00 -15.11
N VAL A 4 1.85 -7.63 -16.40
CA VAL A 4 1.82 -6.23 -16.83
C VAL A 4 0.48 -5.57 -16.51
N LEU A 5 -0.64 -6.29 -16.67
CA LEU A 5 -1.97 -5.82 -16.30
C LEU A 5 -2.09 -5.58 -14.78
N MET A 6 -1.53 -6.48 -13.96
CA MET A 6 -1.48 -6.35 -12.50
C MET A 6 -0.62 -5.17 -12.04
N CYS A 7 0.52 -4.95 -12.71
CA CYS A 7 1.40 -3.82 -12.42
C CYS A 7 0.83 -2.47 -12.85
N LEU A 8 -0.13 -2.44 -13.78
CA LEU A 8 -0.89 -1.25 -14.12
C LEU A 8 -2.12 -1.06 -13.22
N ALA A 9 -2.67 -2.16 -12.68
CA ALA A 9 -3.87 -2.13 -11.84
C ALA A 9 -3.69 -1.38 -10.51
N LEU A 10 -2.46 -1.22 -10.03
CA LEU A 10 -2.13 -0.49 -8.80
C LEU A 10 -1.87 1.01 -9.03
N PRO A 11 -0.97 1.44 -9.94
CA PRO A 11 -0.64 2.85 -10.14
C PRO A 11 -1.65 3.62 -11.03
N VAL A 12 -2.30 2.97 -12.00
CA VAL A 12 -3.22 3.68 -12.92
C VAL A 12 -4.43 4.27 -12.19
N PRO A 13 -5.11 3.53 -11.29
CA PRO A 13 -6.21 4.12 -10.51
C PRO A 13 -5.76 5.29 -9.63
N GLN A 14 -4.51 5.29 -9.15
CA GLN A 14 -3.96 6.38 -8.36
C GLN A 14 -3.79 7.65 -9.20
N LEU A 15 -3.22 7.52 -10.40
CA LEU A 15 -3.07 8.65 -11.33
C LEU A 15 -4.43 9.24 -11.73
N ILE A 16 -5.43 8.40 -11.96
CA ILE A 16 -6.80 8.84 -12.27
C ILE A 16 -7.40 9.57 -11.06
N ALA A 17 -7.28 9.01 -9.86
CA ALA A 17 -7.78 9.64 -8.64
C ALA A 17 -7.09 10.99 -8.37
N ARG A 18 -5.81 11.14 -8.72
CA ARG A 18 -5.11 12.42 -8.60
C ARG A 18 -5.66 13.47 -9.57
N GLN A 19 -5.97 13.08 -10.81
CA GLN A 19 -6.63 13.97 -11.78
C GLN A 19 -8.02 14.41 -11.29
N LEU A 20 -8.72 13.53 -10.59
CA LEU A 20 -10.02 13.79 -9.97
C LEU A 20 -9.93 14.52 -8.61
N GLN A 21 -8.72 14.89 -8.17
CA GLN A 21 -8.46 15.56 -6.89
C GLN A 21 -9.08 14.85 -5.68
N VAL A 22 -9.07 13.51 -5.69
CA VAL A 22 -9.65 12.72 -4.61
C VAL A 22 -8.75 12.78 -3.37
N SER A 23 -9.34 12.58 -2.19
CA SER A 23 -8.65 12.67 -0.92
C SER A 23 -7.61 11.54 -0.69
N PRO A 24 -6.58 11.76 0.16
CA PRO A 24 -5.60 10.74 0.52
C PRO A 24 -6.21 9.43 1.04
N ALA A 25 -7.30 9.50 1.80
CA ALA A 25 -8.00 8.32 2.30
C ALA A 25 -8.60 7.47 1.18
N ALA A 26 -9.10 8.11 0.12
CA ALA A 26 -9.58 7.41 -1.06
C ALA A 26 -8.43 6.76 -1.86
N HIS A 27 -7.28 7.44 -1.97
CA HIS A 27 -6.07 6.87 -2.57
C HIS A 27 -5.61 5.59 -1.85
N LEU A 28 -5.59 5.61 -0.51
CA LEU A 28 -5.29 4.43 0.30
C LEU A 28 -6.31 3.30 0.10
N THR A 29 -7.60 3.65 0.03
CA THR A 29 -8.67 2.68 -0.22
C THR A 29 -8.53 2.02 -1.60
N LEU A 30 -8.24 2.82 -2.63
CA LEU A 30 -7.97 2.33 -3.99
C LEU A 30 -6.76 1.41 -4.02
N LEU A 31 -5.71 1.73 -3.27
CA LEU A 31 -4.50 0.92 -3.20
C LEU A 31 -4.78 -0.44 -2.54
N LEU A 32 -5.54 -0.46 -1.44
CA LEU A 32 -5.98 -1.70 -0.79
C LEU A 32 -6.87 -2.54 -1.70
N PHE A 33 -7.82 -1.92 -2.41
CA PHE A 33 -8.71 -2.63 -3.33
C PHE A 33 -7.92 -3.26 -4.49
N GLY A 34 -6.96 -2.52 -5.05
CA GLY A 34 -6.05 -3.03 -6.08
C GLY A 34 -5.20 -4.20 -5.57
N LEU A 35 -4.66 -4.11 -4.36
CA LEU A 35 -3.91 -5.18 -3.70
C LEU A 35 -4.77 -6.44 -3.53
N CYS A 36 -6.00 -6.30 -3.03
CA CYS A 36 -6.94 -7.40 -2.91
C CYS A 36 -7.24 -8.05 -4.28
N ALA A 37 -7.52 -7.25 -5.31
CA ALA A 37 -7.82 -7.75 -6.64
C ALA A 37 -6.63 -8.52 -7.26
N VAL A 38 -5.40 -8.00 -7.09
CA VAL A 38 -4.18 -8.68 -7.52
C VAL A 38 -3.99 -10.00 -6.78
N THR A 39 -4.16 -10.00 -5.46
CA THR A 39 -4.01 -11.18 -4.61
C THR A 39 -5.02 -12.28 -4.98
N VAL A 40 -6.29 -11.93 -5.18
CA VAL A 40 -7.34 -12.87 -5.63
C VAL A 40 -7.05 -13.42 -7.02
N THR A 41 -6.58 -12.57 -7.93
CA THR A 41 -6.26 -13.00 -9.30
C THR A 41 -5.04 -13.94 -9.34
N LEU A 42 -4.01 -13.69 -8.52
CA LEU A 42 -2.88 -14.60 -8.33
C LEU A 42 -3.34 -15.94 -7.74
N ALA A 43 -4.15 -15.89 -6.67
CA ALA A 43 -4.69 -17.07 -5.99
C ALA A 43 -5.51 -17.97 -6.94
N THR A 44 -6.34 -17.38 -7.79
CA THR A 44 -7.19 -18.10 -8.75
C THR A 44 -6.41 -18.70 -9.93
N GLN A 45 -5.32 -18.07 -10.38
CA GLN A 45 -4.51 -18.58 -11.50
C GLN A 45 -3.41 -19.55 -11.10
N SER A 46 -3.07 -19.60 -9.81
CA SER A 46 -2.07 -20.52 -9.28
C SER A 46 -2.61 -21.29 -8.08
N PRO A 47 -3.59 -22.20 -8.29
CA PRO A 47 -4.14 -23.01 -7.20
C PRO A 47 -3.06 -23.86 -6.50
N ASN A 48 -1.97 -24.20 -7.19
CA ASN A 48 -0.81 -24.90 -6.62
C ASN A 48 0.09 -24.04 -5.71
N LEU A 49 -0.01 -22.70 -5.74
CA LEU A 49 0.66 -21.81 -4.76
C LEU A 49 -0.07 -21.81 -3.41
N ILE A 50 -1.35 -22.20 -3.37
CA ILE A 50 -2.15 -22.31 -2.14
C ILE A 50 -2.07 -23.73 -1.56
N LEU A 51 -1.89 -24.75 -2.40
CA LEU A 51 -1.82 -26.16 -1.99
C LEU A 51 -0.38 -26.72 -1.86
N GLY A 52 0.65 -25.98 -2.26
CA GLY A 52 2.03 -26.45 -2.27
C GLY A 52 2.87 -26.00 -1.07
N SER A 53 2.62 -26.56 0.12
CA SER A 53 3.62 -26.75 1.20
C SER A 53 2.95 -27.26 2.49
N THR A 54 2.56 -28.53 2.50
CA THR A 54 2.00 -29.20 3.68
C THR A 54 3.06 -29.52 4.77
N ASP A 55 4.26 -28.93 4.72
CA ASP A 55 5.36 -29.24 5.67
C ASP A 55 6.25 -28.05 6.05
N THR A 56 5.84 -26.81 5.82
CA THR A 56 6.59 -25.65 6.33
C THR A 56 6.10 -25.26 7.71
N SER A 57 6.96 -25.45 8.71
CA SER A 57 6.84 -24.80 10.02
C SER A 57 6.38 -23.36 9.82
N TYR A 58 5.21 -23.01 10.35
CA TYR A 58 4.68 -21.64 10.33
C TYR A 58 5.63 -20.76 11.13
N SER A 59 6.68 -20.25 10.48
CA SER A 59 7.39 -19.08 10.97
C SER A 59 6.37 -17.95 10.96
N THR A 60 5.91 -17.56 12.14
CA THR A 60 4.91 -16.51 12.37
C THR A 60 5.39 -15.11 11.97
N ALA A 61 6.58 -14.99 11.38
CA ALA A 61 7.12 -13.73 10.89
C ALA A 61 6.51 -13.41 9.52
N LEU A 62 5.63 -12.40 9.48
CA LEU A 62 5.20 -11.77 8.24
C LEU A 62 6.44 -11.29 7.46
N SER A 63 6.42 -11.41 6.13
CA SER A 63 7.43 -10.72 5.33
C SER A 63 7.35 -9.20 5.59
N PRO A 64 8.44 -8.44 5.41
CA PRO A 64 8.39 -6.99 5.55
C PRO A 64 7.35 -6.32 4.63
N LEU A 65 7.05 -6.92 3.46
CA LEU A 65 5.89 -6.54 2.63
C LEU A 65 4.55 -6.73 3.36
N GLY A 66 4.38 -7.87 4.05
CA GLY A 66 3.20 -8.17 4.85
C GLY A 66 2.97 -7.14 5.97
N TYR A 67 4.03 -6.68 6.61
CA TYR A 67 3.94 -5.57 7.58
C TYR A 67 3.55 -4.25 6.92
N ALA A 68 4.08 -3.93 5.73
CA ALA A 68 3.67 -2.74 4.98
C ALA A 68 2.18 -2.79 4.59
N ILE A 69 1.67 -3.94 4.15
CA ILE A 69 0.25 -4.15 3.82
C ILE A 69 -0.64 -4.04 5.07
N ALA A 70 -0.23 -4.63 6.19
CA ALA A 70 -0.95 -4.50 7.45
C ALA A 70 -0.98 -3.04 7.93
N GLY A 71 0.15 -2.33 7.81
CA GLY A 71 0.23 -0.89 8.08
C GLY A 71 -0.68 -0.07 7.19
N LEU A 72 -0.76 -0.38 5.88
CA LEU A 72 -1.70 0.24 4.95
C LEU A 72 -3.16 0.05 5.38
N ALA A 73 -3.53 -1.17 5.78
CA ALA A 73 -4.89 -1.47 6.24
C ALA A 73 -5.28 -0.66 7.49
N LEU A 74 -4.32 -0.35 8.37
CA LEU A 74 -4.53 0.51 9.53
C LEU A 74 -4.51 2.01 9.19
N LEU A 75 -3.73 2.42 8.18
CA LEU A 75 -3.65 3.83 7.76
C LEU A 75 -4.92 4.31 7.08
N THR A 76 -5.60 3.47 6.30
CA THR A 76 -6.85 3.85 5.61
C THR A 76 -7.92 4.40 6.56
N PRO A 77 -8.34 3.70 7.63
CA PRO A 77 -9.30 4.26 8.57
C PRO A 77 -8.74 5.47 9.34
N ALA A 78 -7.43 5.52 9.60
CA ALA A 78 -6.82 6.67 10.27
C ALA A 78 -6.93 7.95 9.42
N TYR A 79 -6.59 7.89 8.13
CA TYR A 79 -6.71 9.03 7.21
C TYR A 79 -8.17 9.44 7.00
N TRP A 80 -9.10 8.49 6.98
CA TRP A 80 -10.54 8.79 6.99
C TRP A 80 -10.95 9.64 8.19
N VAL A 81 -10.49 9.27 9.39
CA VAL A 81 -10.78 10.02 10.62
C VAL A 81 -10.12 11.40 10.60
N ILE A 82 -8.86 11.49 10.14
CA ILE A 82 -8.14 12.76 10.04
C ILE A 82 -8.88 13.73 9.11
N GLU A 83 -9.32 13.26 7.94
CA GLU A 83 -10.09 14.06 6.97
C GLU A 83 -11.40 14.60 7.54
N GLN A 84 -12.05 13.86 8.46
CA GLN A 84 -13.28 14.33 9.11
C GLN A 84 -13.03 15.30 10.26
N LEU A 85 -11.90 15.17 10.96
CA LEU A 85 -11.61 15.98 12.14
C LEU A 85 -10.96 17.32 11.79
N CYS A 86 -10.21 17.40 10.69
CA CYS A 86 -9.40 18.57 10.36
C CYS A 86 -9.20 18.68 8.84
N PRO A 87 -9.18 19.91 8.28
CA PRO A 87 -8.69 20.09 6.91
C PRO A 87 -7.21 19.73 6.87
N LEU A 88 -6.80 18.76 6.04
CA LEU A 88 -5.38 18.36 5.96
C LEU A 88 -4.55 19.49 5.33
N PRO A 89 -3.63 20.12 6.06
CA PRO A 89 -2.59 20.91 5.44
C PRO A 89 -1.66 19.93 4.70
N ASP A 90 -1.44 20.14 3.41
CA ASP A 90 -0.53 19.34 2.57
C ASP A 90 -0.98 17.93 2.17
N SER A 91 -2.28 17.76 1.87
CA SER A 91 -2.82 16.50 1.31
C SER A 91 -2.07 16.01 0.06
N GLN A 92 -1.49 16.92 -0.73
CA GLN A 92 -0.70 16.56 -1.92
C GLN A 92 0.55 15.73 -1.60
N VAL A 93 1.21 15.99 -0.46
CA VAL A 93 2.39 15.21 -0.06
C VAL A 93 1.98 13.79 0.29
N ASP A 94 0.85 13.62 0.98
CA ASP A 94 0.31 12.30 1.32
C ASP A 94 -0.09 11.54 0.03
N VAL A 95 -0.74 12.21 -0.92
CA VAL A 95 -1.05 11.62 -2.24
C VAL A 95 0.21 11.13 -2.96
N VAL A 96 1.27 11.93 -3.01
CA VAL A 96 2.54 11.54 -3.66
C VAL A 96 3.19 10.35 -2.96
N LEU A 97 3.15 10.29 -1.63
CA LEU A 97 3.66 9.15 -0.87
C LEU A 97 2.86 7.87 -1.15
N ILE A 98 1.53 7.98 -1.26
CA ILE A 98 0.65 6.84 -1.59
C ILE A 98 0.87 6.38 -3.03
N GLU A 99 1.01 7.30 -3.99
CA GLU A 99 1.36 7.00 -5.38
C GLU A 99 2.72 6.28 -5.46
N THR A 100 3.73 6.79 -4.75
CA THR A 100 5.07 6.18 -4.70
C THR A 100 5.00 4.78 -4.12
N LEU A 101 4.21 4.57 -3.07
CA LEU A 101 4.00 3.26 -2.47
C LEU A 101 3.30 2.30 -3.44
N SER A 102 2.32 2.77 -4.20
CA SER A 102 1.67 1.97 -5.24
C SER A 102 2.65 1.49 -6.31
N LEU A 103 3.61 2.34 -6.68
CA LEU A 103 4.66 2.03 -7.65
C LEU A 103 5.65 1.01 -7.08
N VAL A 104 6.08 1.18 -5.82
CA VAL A 104 6.99 0.25 -5.13
C VAL A 104 6.37 -1.13 -5.00
N VAL A 105 5.09 -1.21 -4.63
CA VAL A 105 4.34 -2.46 -4.56
C VAL A 105 4.19 -3.10 -5.94
N ALA A 106 3.85 -2.30 -6.97
CA ALA A 106 3.76 -2.79 -8.35
C ALA A 106 5.11 -3.32 -8.87
N ALA A 107 6.22 -2.67 -8.50
CA ALA A 107 7.57 -3.12 -8.83
C ALA A 107 7.94 -4.42 -8.11
N ALA A 108 7.62 -4.55 -6.82
CA ALA A 108 7.82 -5.78 -6.05
C ALA A 108 7.06 -6.97 -6.64
N LEU A 109 5.88 -6.74 -7.22
CA LEU A 109 5.10 -7.77 -7.93
C LEU A 109 5.71 -8.16 -9.29
N LEU A 110 6.54 -7.29 -9.89
CA LEU A 110 7.18 -7.52 -11.18
C LEU A 110 8.49 -8.33 -11.05
N GLU A 111 9.19 -8.19 -9.92
CA GLU A 111 10.45 -8.89 -9.60
C GLU A 111 10.21 -10.40 -9.39
N THR A 112 10.03 -11.13 -10.50
CA THR A 112 9.97 -12.60 -10.52
C THR A 112 11.22 -13.24 -11.14
N SER A 113 12.18 -12.45 -11.64
CA SER A 113 13.27 -13.02 -12.46
C SER A 113 14.63 -12.29 -12.46
N THR A 114 14.82 -11.23 -11.66
CA THR A 114 16.11 -10.51 -11.63
C THR A 114 16.60 -10.32 -10.20
N SER A 115 17.86 -10.66 -9.96
CA SER A 115 18.57 -10.69 -8.67
C SER A 115 18.89 -9.31 -8.05
N PHE A 116 18.03 -8.32 -8.26
CA PHE A 116 18.03 -7.09 -7.49
C PHE A 116 17.15 -7.29 -6.25
N PRO A 117 17.46 -6.69 -5.08
CA PRO A 117 17.06 -7.28 -3.82
C PRO A 117 15.60 -6.92 -3.54
N GLN A 118 14.73 -7.92 -3.61
CA GLN A 118 13.38 -7.93 -3.02
C GLN A 118 13.36 -7.28 -1.62
N LEU A 119 14.44 -7.43 -0.87
CA LEU A 119 14.64 -6.81 0.44
C LEU A 119 14.63 -5.26 0.40
N LEU A 120 15.11 -4.64 -0.68
CA LEU A 120 15.08 -3.19 -0.90
C LEU A 120 13.66 -2.71 -1.21
N THR A 121 12.91 -3.40 -2.08
CA THR A 121 11.53 -3.02 -2.41
C THR A 121 10.61 -3.16 -1.18
N GLU A 122 10.80 -4.21 -0.40
CA GLU A 122 10.14 -4.43 0.88
C GLU A 122 10.49 -3.35 1.92
N PHE A 123 11.77 -2.97 2.04
CA PHE A 123 12.20 -1.91 2.95
C PHE A 123 11.66 -0.54 2.53
N CYS A 124 11.68 -0.21 1.23
CA CYS A 124 11.08 1.00 0.69
C CYS A 124 9.59 1.10 1.01
N ALA A 125 8.84 0.00 0.83
CA ALA A 125 7.42 -0.04 1.18
C ALA A 125 7.19 0.23 2.68
N LEU A 126 8.00 -0.39 3.55
CA LEU A 126 7.93 -0.17 5.00
C LEU A 126 8.25 1.28 5.39
N VAL A 127 9.28 1.89 4.79
CA VAL A 127 9.65 3.29 5.02
C VAL A 127 8.53 4.24 4.60
N LEU A 128 7.89 3.99 3.46
CA LEU A 128 6.78 4.81 2.98
C LEU A 128 5.56 4.71 3.91
N VAL A 129 5.21 3.49 4.34
CA VAL A 129 4.10 3.25 5.27
C VAL A 129 4.37 3.89 6.64
N THR A 130 5.58 3.75 7.17
CA THR A 130 5.96 4.39 8.43
C THR A 130 5.98 5.91 8.32
N THR A 131 6.42 6.46 7.18
CA THR A 131 6.38 7.91 6.92
C THR A 131 4.94 8.42 6.92
N LEU A 132 4.02 7.73 6.25
CA LEU A 132 2.58 8.05 6.27
C LEU A 132 2.01 7.97 7.69
N ALA A 133 2.38 6.95 8.47
CA ALA A 133 1.94 6.82 9.86
C ALA A 133 2.43 7.96 10.77
N VAL A 134 3.70 8.36 10.63
CA VAL A 134 4.26 9.48 11.38
C VAL A 134 3.58 10.79 11.00
N ARG A 135 3.33 11.02 9.71
CA ARG A 135 2.58 12.20 9.24
C ARG A 135 1.16 12.23 9.80
N ALA A 136 0.43 11.11 9.71
CA ALA A 136 -0.91 10.98 10.28
C ALA A 136 -0.93 11.33 11.79
N ALA A 137 0.02 10.81 12.56
CA ALA A 137 0.14 11.13 13.98
C ALA A 137 0.46 12.61 14.24
N PHE A 138 1.31 13.22 13.41
CA PHE A 138 1.65 14.64 13.52
C PHE A 138 0.44 15.55 13.22
N ILE A 139 -0.35 15.24 12.19
CA ILE A 139 -1.57 15.97 11.86
C ILE A 139 -2.58 15.86 13.01
N LEU A 140 -2.78 14.65 13.55
CA LEU A 140 -3.65 14.43 14.71
C LEU A 140 -3.20 15.22 15.94
N LYS A 141 -1.89 15.29 16.19
CA LYS A 141 -1.34 16.07 17.29
C LYS A 141 -1.59 17.57 17.09
N GLN A 142 -1.32 18.11 15.90
CA GLN A 142 -1.59 19.52 15.60
C GLN A 142 -3.07 19.87 15.79
N ALA A 143 -3.97 18.98 15.37
CA ALA A 143 -5.40 19.17 15.55
C ALA A 143 -5.85 19.14 17.02
N HIS A 144 -5.16 18.35 17.86
CA HIS A 144 -5.37 18.36 19.30
C HIS A 144 -4.88 19.66 19.94
N ASP A 145 -3.69 20.12 19.58
CA ASP A 145 -3.07 21.33 20.15
C ASP A 145 -3.78 22.64 19.74
N GLN A 146 -4.64 22.59 18.71
CA GLN A 146 -5.47 23.72 18.26
C GLN A 146 -6.87 23.79 18.92
N LYS A 147 -7.23 22.81 19.78
CA LYS A 147 -8.47 22.80 20.57
C LYS A 147 -8.24 23.30 21.99
#